data_AF-A0A8T1U5H9-F1
#
_entry.id   AF-A0A8T1U5H9-F1
#
_cell.length_a   1.000
_cell.length_b   1.000
_cell.length_c   1.000
_cell.angle_alpha   90.00
_cell.angle_beta   90.00
_cell.angle_gamma   90.00
#
_symmetry.space_group_name_H-M   'P 1'
#
loop_
_entity.id
_entity.type
_entity.pdbx_description
1 polymer ?
#
loop_
_entity_poly.entity_id
_entity_poly.type
_entity_poly.pdbx_seq_one_letter_code
_entity_poly.pdbx_strand_id
1 'polypeptide(L)'
;MIITVRTGYRYHNLELPDGGLAGQAICSILQVSNDEVFNALIDTCALESKLLFDDREVAESRVLTGPSGGFRVANSVSEVYLPTGDKFVVRRGNLAYIANKRDRRGYIISQNVDRGIAELENKLNCLEKKVDELRRDETVLSHDKEELGNAIKQRNDRINDLSRRYNQHRVQLRCLDEEMADALQDHTLDTSVLEGECRSTEDELEDFQRREQALNDTIASDRSLQDRLDALEKVETVEKMITAEISERQSDADAVYKRLREAKVDEITGQRELEAAQAAVEKLEQHLVTVRGDCDEQTQIALKLGGKPAEVNPPAHCNKRIQTVERPLARVQNNVYGLSLSELKTQMEVQEAKYRQNSQL
;
A
#
# COMPACT_ATOMS: atom_id res chain seq x y z
N MET A 1 -81.23 -73.77 62.36
CA MET A 1 -80.18 -73.22 63.24
C MET A 1 -80.76 -73.14 64.63
N ILE A 2 -80.44 -74.09 65.49
CA ILE A 2 -80.92 -74.12 66.87
C ILE A 2 -79.84 -73.44 67.69
N ILE A 3 -80.00 -72.15 67.99
CA ILE A 3 -79.20 -71.50 69.03
C ILE A 3 -79.74 -72.09 70.32
N THR A 4 -79.00 -73.03 70.90
CA THR A 4 -79.40 -73.63 72.16
C THR A 4 -79.29 -72.55 73.23
N VAL A 5 -80.35 -72.32 73.99
CA VAL A 5 -80.31 -71.41 75.15
C VAL A 5 -79.43 -72.08 76.19
N ARG A 6 -78.27 -71.49 76.52
CA ARG A 6 -77.27 -72.12 77.38
C ARG A 6 -76.85 -71.13 78.47
N THR A 7 -76.97 -71.57 79.72
CA THR A 7 -76.59 -70.80 80.91
C THR A 7 -75.53 -71.58 81.68
N GLY A 8 -74.41 -70.94 82.02
CA GLY A 8 -73.34 -71.52 82.83
C GLY A 8 -71.95 -71.27 82.26
N TYR A 9 -70.96 -71.28 83.16
CA TYR A 9 -69.52 -71.11 82.94
C TYR A 9 -69.01 -71.73 81.63
N ARG A 10 -67.94 -71.14 81.08
CA ARG A 10 -67.19 -71.61 79.89
C ARG A 10 -67.22 -73.14 79.75
N TYR A 11 -67.76 -73.65 78.64
CA TYR A 11 -67.97 -75.08 78.42
C TYR A 11 -66.75 -75.92 78.85
N HIS A 12 -66.95 -76.82 79.80
CA HIS A 12 -65.91 -77.75 80.27
C HIS A 12 -65.72 -78.97 79.35
N ASN A 13 -66.60 -79.15 78.35
CA ASN A 13 -66.61 -80.32 77.45
C ASN A 13 -66.37 -79.90 75.99
N LEU A 14 -65.39 -79.04 75.74
CA LEU A 14 -65.00 -78.72 74.36
C LEU A 14 -64.31 -79.93 73.71
N GLU A 15 -64.71 -80.25 72.49
CA GLU A 15 -64.05 -81.27 71.66
C GLU A 15 -62.74 -80.70 71.09
N LEU A 16 -61.72 -80.60 71.95
CA LEU A 16 -60.41 -80.11 71.54
C LEU A 16 -59.62 -81.18 70.78
N PRO A 17 -58.80 -80.79 69.79
CA PRO A 17 -57.88 -81.71 69.12
C PRO A 17 -56.90 -82.37 70.08
N ASP A 18 -56.62 -83.65 69.86
CA ASP A 18 -55.81 -84.47 70.75
C ASP A 18 -54.36 -83.92 70.93
N GLY A 19 -53.85 -84.03 72.16
CA GLY A 19 -52.46 -83.76 72.50
C GLY A 19 -52.02 -82.30 72.37
N GLY A 20 -50.82 -82.08 71.82
CA GLY A 20 -50.19 -80.74 71.72
C GLY A 20 -50.89 -79.77 70.75
N LEU A 21 -51.96 -80.19 70.08
CA LEU A 21 -52.74 -79.38 69.15
C LEU A 21 -53.80 -78.53 69.86
N ALA A 22 -54.27 -78.93 71.05
CA ALA A 22 -55.27 -78.17 71.81
C ALA A 22 -54.83 -76.74 72.16
N GLY A 23 -53.52 -76.51 72.34
CA GLY A 23 -52.95 -75.18 72.57
C GLY A 23 -52.96 -74.27 71.35
N GLN A 24 -53.09 -74.84 70.15
CA GLN A 24 -53.16 -74.11 68.88
C GLN A 24 -54.61 -73.83 68.45
N ALA A 25 -55.61 -74.33 69.19
CA ALA A 25 -57.00 -74.05 68.91
C ALA A 25 -57.31 -72.57 69.16
N ILE A 26 -58.05 -71.94 68.26
CA ILE A 26 -58.36 -70.51 68.33
C ILE A 26 -59.08 -70.18 69.65
N CYS A 27 -59.92 -71.09 70.15
CA CYS A 27 -60.59 -70.95 71.44
C CYS A 27 -59.64 -70.88 72.65
N SER A 28 -58.44 -71.47 72.55
CA SER A 28 -57.40 -71.48 73.58
C SER A 28 -56.54 -70.22 73.54
N ILE A 29 -56.38 -69.62 72.36
CA ILE A 29 -55.58 -68.41 72.12
C ILE A 29 -56.38 -67.14 72.45
N LEU A 30 -57.68 -67.13 72.16
CA LEU A 30 -58.53 -65.97 72.40
C LEU A 30 -58.79 -65.74 73.89
N GLN A 31 -58.51 -64.51 74.33
CA GLN A 31 -58.89 -64.02 75.66
C GLN A 31 -60.23 -63.28 75.54
N VAL A 32 -61.30 -63.92 75.99
CA VAL A 32 -62.65 -63.33 76.02
C VAL A 32 -63.09 -63.24 77.47
N SER A 33 -63.36 -62.02 77.95
CA SER A 33 -63.69 -61.77 79.36
C SER A 33 -65.13 -62.15 79.75
N ASN A 34 -66.03 -62.28 78.77
CA ASN A 34 -67.44 -62.63 78.99
C ASN A 34 -67.71 -64.06 78.47
N ASP A 35 -68.10 -64.95 79.38
CA ASP A 35 -68.37 -66.36 79.10
C ASP A 35 -69.50 -66.56 78.08
N GLU A 36 -70.53 -65.70 78.07
CA GLU A 36 -71.63 -65.78 77.11
C GLU A 36 -71.15 -65.48 75.69
N VAL A 37 -70.25 -64.49 75.55
CA VAL A 37 -69.65 -64.13 74.25
C VAL A 37 -68.73 -65.25 73.78
N PHE A 38 -67.95 -65.84 74.68
CA PHE A 38 -67.12 -67.00 74.36
C PHE A 38 -67.96 -68.17 73.86
N ASN A 39 -69.03 -68.49 74.58
CA ASN A 39 -69.95 -69.57 74.22
C ASN A 39 -70.65 -69.30 72.88
N ALA A 40 -71.07 -68.06 72.62
CA ALA A 40 -71.62 -67.67 71.34
C ALA A 40 -70.62 -67.84 70.19
N LEU A 41 -69.35 -67.46 70.41
CA LEU A 41 -68.28 -67.63 69.42
C LEU A 41 -67.99 -69.10 69.11
N ILE A 42 -67.99 -69.96 70.13
CA ILE A 42 -67.90 -71.42 69.97
C ILE A 42 -69.05 -71.91 69.08
N ASP A 43 -70.30 -71.56 69.40
CA ASP A 43 -71.47 -72.02 68.65
C ASP A 43 -71.52 -71.49 67.21
N THR A 44 -71.15 -70.23 66.99
CA THR A 44 -71.23 -69.62 65.66
C THR A 44 -70.05 -69.95 64.77
N CYS A 45 -68.86 -70.11 65.36
CA CYS A 45 -67.61 -70.18 64.61
C CYS A 45 -66.85 -71.49 64.79
N ALA A 46 -67.30 -72.41 65.65
CA ALA A 46 -66.66 -73.70 65.94
C ALA A 46 -65.16 -73.55 66.22
N LEU A 47 -64.80 -72.59 67.08
CA LEU A 47 -63.41 -72.18 67.33
C LEU A 47 -62.54 -73.28 67.95
N GLU A 48 -63.17 -74.25 68.61
CA GLU A 48 -62.55 -75.45 69.16
C GLU A 48 -61.96 -76.36 68.08
N SER A 49 -62.53 -76.33 66.88
CA SER A 49 -62.10 -77.15 65.75
C SER A 49 -61.15 -76.44 64.77
N LYS A 50 -60.80 -75.18 65.07
CA LYS A 50 -59.98 -74.35 64.19
C LYS A 50 -58.64 -74.08 64.84
N LEU A 51 -57.57 -74.38 64.11
CA LEU A 51 -56.21 -74.21 64.59
C LEU A 51 -55.55 -72.99 63.94
N LEU A 52 -54.68 -72.31 64.68
CA LEU A 52 -53.81 -71.25 64.18
C LEU A 52 -52.36 -71.73 64.32
N PHE A 53 -51.58 -71.61 63.25
CA PHE A 53 -50.15 -71.89 63.26
C PHE A 53 -49.40 -70.72 62.62
N ASP A 54 -48.18 -70.47 63.08
CA ASP A 54 -47.33 -69.43 62.51
C ASP A 54 -46.78 -69.84 61.14
N ASP A 55 -46.35 -71.10 61.02
CA ASP A 55 -45.69 -71.63 59.85
C ASP A 55 -46.48 -72.76 59.17
N ARG A 56 -46.53 -72.69 57.84
CA ARG A 56 -47.24 -73.64 57.00
C ARG A 56 -46.71 -75.07 57.11
N GLU A 57 -45.39 -75.24 57.01
CA GLU A 57 -44.76 -76.57 57.03
C GLU A 57 -44.97 -77.27 58.38
N VAL A 58 -44.94 -76.49 59.46
CA VAL A 58 -45.23 -76.97 60.82
C VAL A 58 -46.70 -77.36 60.95
N ALA A 59 -47.61 -76.58 60.38
CA ALA A 59 -49.04 -76.87 60.39
C ALA A 59 -49.36 -78.16 59.63
N GLU A 60 -48.82 -78.33 58.42
CA GLU A 60 -49.03 -79.52 57.59
C GLU A 60 -48.44 -80.76 58.27
N SER A 61 -47.22 -80.70 58.81
CA SER A 61 -46.56 -81.84 59.45
C SER A 61 -47.23 -82.32 60.75
N ARG A 62 -47.85 -81.40 61.51
CA ARG A 62 -48.50 -81.73 62.80
C ARG A 62 -49.97 -82.11 62.67
N VAL A 63 -50.68 -81.55 61.67
CA VAL A 63 -52.13 -81.72 61.55
C VAL A 63 -52.50 -82.78 60.51
N LEU A 64 -51.70 -82.95 59.45
CA LEU A 64 -52.00 -83.89 58.38
C LEU A 64 -51.37 -85.26 58.62
N THR A 65 -52.13 -86.30 58.31
CA THR A 65 -51.70 -87.70 58.31
C THR A 65 -52.06 -88.35 56.97
N GLY A 66 -51.22 -89.27 56.49
CA GLY A 66 -51.44 -90.01 55.25
C GLY A 66 -50.74 -89.45 54.01
N PRO A 67 -50.71 -90.22 52.91
CA PRO A 67 -50.02 -89.85 51.68
C PRO A 67 -50.82 -88.85 50.84
N SER A 68 -50.13 -88.19 49.89
CA SER A 68 -50.74 -87.28 48.93
C SER A 68 -51.88 -87.94 48.15
N GLY A 69 -53.06 -87.31 48.14
CA GLY A 69 -54.30 -87.86 47.57
C GLY A 69 -55.17 -88.66 48.53
N GLY A 70 -54.76 -88.81 49.79
CA GLY A 70 -55.51 -89.50 50.86
C GLY A 70 -55.32 -88.86 52.24
N PHE A 71 -55.09 -87.55 52.29
CA PHE A 71 -54.83 -86.84 53.54
C PHE A 71 -56.00 -86.93 54.52
N ARG A 72 -55.67 -87.01 55.80
CA ARG A 72 -56.61 -86.89 56.92
C ARG A 72 -56.08 -85.85 57.90
N VAL A 73 -56.95 -84.97 58.36
CA VAL A 73 -56.64 -84.07 59.47
C VAL A 73 -56.78 -84.81 60.79
N ALA A 74 -56.06 -84.34 61.82
CA ALA A 74 -56.23 -84.81 63.19
C ALA A 74 -57.70 -84.72 63.64
N ASN A 75 -58.09 -85.60 64.57
CA ASN A 75 -59.45 -85.64 65.11
C ASN A 75 -59.86 -84.26 65.65
N SER A 76 -61.14 -83.92 65.46
CA SER A 76 -61.73 -82.66 65.91
C SER A 76 -61.16 -81.40 65.25
N VAL A 77 -60.35 -81.51 64.19
CA VAL A 77 -59.88 -80.36 63.39
C VAL A 77 -60.70 -80.21 62.12
N SER A 78 -61.24 -79.01 61.89
CA SER A 78 -62.01 -78.67 60.68
C SER A 78 -61.25 -77.76 59.72
N GLU A 79 -60.53 -76.76 60.23
CA GLU A 79 -59.77 -75.78 59.45
C GLU A 79 -58.47 -75.36 60.14
N VAL A 80 -57.44 -75.07 59.36
CA VAL A 80 -56.17 -74.52 59.88
C VAL A 80 -55.87 -73.20 59.21
N TYR A 81 -55.61 -72.17 60.01
CA TYR A 81 -55.31 -70.81 59.60
C TYR A 81 -53.82 -70.49 59.76
N LEU A 82 -53.32 -69.64 58.86
CA LEU A 82 -51.99 -69.06 58.88
C LEU A 82 -52.06 -67.56 59.17
N PRO A 83 -50.96 -66.91 59.60
CA PRO A 83 -50.97 -65.49 59.98
C PRO A 83 -51.23 -64.56 58.78
N THR A 84 -50.96 -65.05 57.56
CA THR A 84 -51.30 -64.36 56.30
C THR A 84 -52.81 -64.28 56.04
N GLY A 85 -53.62 -64.99 56.83
CA GLY A 85 -55.05 -65.18 56.62
C GLY A 85 -55.37 -66.30 55.64
N ASP A 86 -54.35 -66.96 55.08
CA ASP A 86 -54.53 -68.17 54.30
C ASP A 86 -55.03 -69.30 55.19
N LYS A 87 -55.81 -70.22 54.61
CA LYS A 87 -56.24 -71.42 55.33
C LYS A 87 -56.14 -72.66 54.47
N PHE A 88 -55.96 -73.79 55.12
CA PHE A 88 -56.11 -75.08 54.46
C PHE A 88 -57.15 -75.95 55.17
N VAL A 89 -57.83 -76.77 54.36
CA VAL A 89 -58.84 -77.72 54.80
C VAL A 89 -58.66 -79.02 54.04
N VAL A 90 -58.98 -80.15 54.68
CA VAL A 90 -58.99 -81.44 53.99
C VAL A 90 -60.43 -81.88 53.76
N ARG A 91 -60.80 -82.10 52.50
CA ARG A 91 -62.14 -82.58 52.11
C ARG A 91 -62.01 -83.83 51.26
N ARG A 92 -62.60 -84.93 51.71
CA ARG A 92 -62.61 -86.23 51.00
C ARG A 92 -61.20 -86.72 50.60
N GLY A 93 -60.21 -86.55 51.48
CA GLY A 93 -58.82 -86.95 51.21
C GLY A 93 -57.96 -85.91 50.48
N ASN A 94 -58.56 -84.85 49.97
CA ASN A 94 -57.85 -83.80 49.23
C ASN A 94 -57.58 -82.58 50.12
N LEU A 95 -56.32 -82.14 50.12
CA LEU A 95 -55.89 -80.90 50.75
C LEU A 95 -56.26 -79.71 49.84
N ALA A 96 -57.07 -78.79 50.34
CA ALA A 96 -57.46 -77.56 49.66
C ALA A 96 -56.84 -76.36 50.37
N TYR A 97 -56.01 -75.62 49.64
CA TYR A 97 -55.44 -74.35 50.10
C TYR A 97 -56.29 -73.19 49.60
N ILE A 98 -56.66 -72.29 50.50
CA ILE A 98 -57.48 -71.12 50.23
C ILE A 98 -56.64 -69.91 50.58
N ALA A 99 -56.06 -69.30 49.53
CA ALA A 99 -55.29 -68.07 49.68
C ALA A 99 -56.22 -66.88 49.96
N ASN A 100 -55.81 -66.05 50.90
CA ASN A 100 -56.47 -64.81 51.22
C ASN A 100 -56.13 -63.75 50.17
N LYS A 101 -56.95 -63.66 49.12
CA LYS A 101 -56.78 -62.67 48.03
C LYS A 101 -57.03 -61.23 48.46
N ARG A 102 -57.54 -61.02 49.66
CA ARG A 102 -57.79 -59.69 50.21
C ARG A 102 -56.87 -59.52 51.39
N ASP A 103 -55.85 -58.69 51.22
CA ASP A 103 -54.97 -58.20 52.29
C ASP A 103 -55.77 -57.26 53.21
N ARG A 104 -56.90 -57.73 53.76
CA ARG A 104 -57.62 -57.12 54.87
C ARG A 104 -56.76 -57.40 56.10
N ARG A 105 -55.68 -56.64 56.22
CA ARG A 105 -54.83 -56.54 57.42
C ARG A 105 -55.72 -56.34 58.65
N GLY A 106 -55.20 -56.66 59.83
CA GLY A 106 -55.91 -56.86 61.11
C GLY A 106 -56.78 -55.72 61.69
N TYR A 107 -57.70 -55.16 60.90
CA TYR A 107 -58.46 -53.96 61.20
C TYR A 107 -59.73 -54.20 62.03
N ILE A 108 -60.09 -55.45 62.35
CA ILE A 108 -61.35 -55.76 63.05
C ILE A 108 -61.19 -55.79 64.57
N ILE A 109 -60.01 -56.14 65.09
CA ILE A 109 -59.85 -56.42 66.52
C ILE A 109 -59.31 -55.22 67.32
N SER A 110 -58.65 -54.24 66.68
CA SER A 110 -58.41 -52.93 67.28
C SER A 110 -57.86 -51.93 66.25
N GLN A 111 -58.58 -50.86 65.94
CA GLN A 111 -57.91 -49.60 65.59
C GLN A 111 -58.83 -48.39 65.81
N ASN A 112 -58.22 -47.35 66.35
CA ASN A 112 -58.78 -46.02 66.44
C ASN A 112 -58.63 -45.36 65.04
N VAL A 113 -59.70 -45.39 64.24
CA VAL A 113 -59.72 -45.04 62.81
C VAL A 113 -59.14 -43.64 62.55
N ASP A 114 -59.37 -42.70 63.47
CA ASP A 114 -58.92 -41.31 63.37
C ASP A 114 -57.39 -41.18 63.33
N ARG A 115 -56.68 -42.02 64.09
CA ARG A 115 -55.21 -42.02 64.08
C ARG A 115 -54.66 -42.51 62.74
N GLY A 116 -55.30 -43.51 62.13
CA GLY A 116 -54.90 -44.03 60.83
C GLY A 116 -55.06 -42.99 59.71
N ILE A 117 -56.15 -42.21 59.75
CA ILE A 117 -56.39 -41.11 58.81
C ILE A 117 -55.32 -40.03 58.97
N ALA A 118 -55.05 -39.57 60.20
CA ALA A 118 -54.03 -38.54 60.45
C ALA A 118 -52.61 -38.97 60.00
N GLU A 119 -52.24 -40.23 60.19
CA GLU A 119 -50.95 -40.75 59.73
C GLU A 119 -50.85 -40.80 58.19
N LEU A 120 -51.94 -41.09 57.50
CA LEU A 120 -52.01 -41.08 56.04
C LEU A 120 -51.97 -39.66 55.47
N GLU A 121 -52.69 -38.72 56.07
CA GLU A 121 -52.68 -37.30 55.68
C GLU A 121 -51.28 -36.69 55.82
N ASN A 122 -50.57 -36.99 56.90
CA ASN A 122 -49.20 -36.54 57.09
C ASN A 122 -48.25 -37.10 56.03
N LYS A 123 -48.41 -38.38 55.67
CA LYS A 123 -47.61 -39.00 54.59
C LYS A 123 -47.92 -38.36 53.24
N LEU A 124 -49.20 -38.09 52.96
CA LEU A 124 -49.63 -37.46 51.72
C LEU A 124 -49.04 -36.04 51.59
N ASN A 125 -49.13 -35.22 52.65
CA ASN A 125 -48.52 -33.90 52.69
C ASN A 125 -47.00 -33.92 52.49
N CYS A 126 -46.30 -34.88 53.09
CA CYS A 126 -44.85 -35.03 52.88
C CYS A 126 -44.50 -35.38 51.43
N LEU A 127 -45.31 -36.25 50.80
CA LEU A 127 -45.10 -36.63 49.40
C LEU A 127 -45.41 -35.48 48.44
N GLU A 128 -46.47 -34.70 48.68
CA GLU A 128 -46.80 -33.52 47.88
C GLU A 128 -45.67 -32.48 47.91
N LYS A 129 -45.13 -32.17 49.09
CA LYS A 129 -43.97 -31.26 49.21
C LYS A 129 -42.77 -31.75 48.40
N LYS A 130 -42.49 -33.05 48.44
CA LYS A 130 -41.39 -33.65 47.70
C LYS A 130 -41.60 -33.59 46.19
N VAL A 131 -42.84 -33.75 45.72
CA VAL A 131 -43.19 -33.58 44.31
C VAL A 131 -42.97 -32.12 43.88
N ASP A 132 -43.36 -31.15 44.70
CA ASP A 132 -43.15 -29.74 44.39
C ASP A 132 -41.66 -29.37 44.37
N GLU A 133 -40.85 -29.92 45.28
CA GLU A 133 -39.39 -29.78 45.25
C GLU A 133 -38.80 -30.32 43.94
N LEU A 134 -39.15 -31.55 43.57
CA LEU A 134 -38.66 -32.16 42.33
C LEU A 134 -39.08 -31.38 41.08
N ARG A 135 -40.29 -30.79 41.06
CA ARG A 135 -40.74 -29.92 39.98
C ARG A 135 -39.90 -28.65 39.87
N ARG A 136 -39.51 -28.04 40.99
CA ARG A 136 -38.60 -26.89 40.97
C ARG A 136 -37.23 -27.28 40.43
N ASP A 137 -36.68 -28.39 40.89
CA ASP A 137 -35.39 -28.90 40.41
C ASP A 137 -35.42 -29.19 38.90
N GLU A 138 -36.51 -29.78 38.40
CA GLU A 138 -36.70 -30.01 36.96
C GLU A 138 -36.69 -28.70 36.16
N THR A 139 -37.35 -27.65 36.64
CA THR A 139 -37.35 -26.35 35.95
C THR A 139 -35.96 -25.72 35.89
N VAL A 140 -35.18 -25.83 36.97
CA VAL A 140 -33.79 -25.33 37.00
C VAL A 140 -32.93 -26.13 36.03
N LEU A 141 -32.99 -27.46 36.07
CA LEU A 141 -32.24 -28.32 35.16
C LEU A 141 -32.61 -28.10 33.69
N SER A 142 -33.88 -27.81 33.40
CA SER A 142 -34.32 -27.46 32.05
C SER A 142 -33.70 -26.14 31.57
N HIS A 143 -33.59 -25.15 32.45
CA HIS A 143 -32.95 -23.88 32.14
C HIS A 143 -31.44 -24.07 31.88
N ASP A 144 -30.74 -24.78 32.77
CA ASP A 144 -29.31 -25.09 32.61
C ASP A 144 -29.03 -25.84 31.30
N LYS A 145 -29.92 -26.78 30.93
CA LYS A 145 -29.84 -27.50 29.66
C LYS A 145 -29.93 -26.54 28.46
N GLU A 146 -30.83 -25.57 28.50
CA GLU A 146 -30.97 -24.56 27.44
C GLU A 146 -29.74 -23.65 27.35
N GLU A 147 -29.22 -23.18 28.49
CA GLU A 147 -28.01 -22.37 28.55
C GLU A 147 -26.79 -23.12 27.97
N LEU A 148 -26.58 -24.37 28.40
CA LEU A 148 -25.53 -25.22 27.86
C LEU A 148 -25.73 -25.47 26.36
N GLY A 149 -26.96 -25.71 25.93
CA GLY A 149 -27.31 -25.85 24.51
C GLY A 149 -26.92 -24.63 23.68
N ASN A 150 -27.18 -23.42 24.20
CA ASN A 150 -26.80 -22.17 23.56
C ASN A 150 -25.28 -21.96 23.54
N ALA A 151 -24.59 -22.28 24.63
CA ALA A 151 -23.14 -22.21 24.71
C ALA A 151 -22.45 -23.17 23.71
N ILE A 152 -22.98 -24.38 23.55
CA ILE A 152 -22.50 -25.36 22.56
C ILE A 152 -22.68 -24.80 21.14
N LYS A 153 -23.84 -24.23 20.82
CA LYS A 153 -24.08 -23.60 19.51
C LYS A 153 -23.07 -22.49 19.22
N GLN A 154 -22.89 -21.55 20.15
CA GLN A 154 -21.92 -20.46 19.99
C GLN A 154 -20.48 -20.97 19.77
N ARG A 155 -20.07 -22.02 20.52
CA ARG A 155 -18.75 -22.64 20.33
C ARG A 155 -18.63 -23.31 18.97
N ASN A 156 -19.66 -24.02 18.51
CA ASN A 156 -19.67 -24.65 17.19
C ASN A 156 -19.60 -23.61 16.06
N ASP A 157 -20.35 -22.51 16.16
CA ASP A 157 -20.29 -21.42 15.18
C ASP A 157 -18.88 -20.83 15.11
N ARG A 158 -18.23 -20.63 16.27
CA ARG A 158 -16.85 -20.16 16.33
C ARG A 158 -15.85 -21.17 15.73
N ILE A 159 -16.06 -22.47 15.94
CA ILE A 159 -15.24 -23.52 15.31
C ILE A 159 -15.42 -23.52 13.79
N ASN A 160 -16.66 -23.36 13.30
CA ASN A 160 -16.95 -23.30 11.87
C ASN A 160 -16.27 -22.09 11.21
N ASP A 161 -16.35 -20.92 11.85
CA ASP A 161 -15.67 -19.70 11.39
C ASP A 161 -14.15 -19.87 11.33
N LEU A 162 -13.55 -20.42 12.40
CA LEU A 162 -12.12 -20.69 12.44
C LEU A 162 -11.70 -21.72 11.38
N SER A 163 -12.49 -22.76 11.19
CA SER A 163 -12.24 -23.80 10.16
C SER A 163 -12.31 -23.20 8.76
N ARG A 164 -13.27 -22.30 8.51
CA ARG A 164 -13.37 -21.58 7.23
C ARG A 164 -12.14 -20.71 6.98
N ARG A 165 -11.70 -19.93 7.97
CA ARG A 165 -10.49 -19.08 7.86
C ARG A 165 -9.23 -19.92 7.66
N TYR A 166 -9.09 -21.02 8.39
CA TYR A 166 -7.97 -21.94 8.23
C TYR A 166 -7.90 -22.49 6.81
N ASN A 167 -9.03 -22.95 6.26
CA ASN A 167 -9.08 -23.45 4.89
C ASN A 167 -8.78 -22.35 3.86
N GLN A 168 -9.25 -21.11 4.08
CA GLN A 168 -8.91 -19.97 3.23
C GLN A 168 -7.39 -19.70 3.24
N HIS A 169 -6.77 -19.62 4.41
CA HIS A 169 -5.32 -19.43 4.52
C HIS A 169 -4.54 -20.60 3.92
N ARG A 170 -5.01 -21.83 4.06
CA ARG A 170 -4.38 -23.00 3.44
C ARG A 170 -4.41 -22.93 1.91
N VAL A 171 -5.49 -22.43 1.32
CA VAL A 171 -5.57 -22.20 -0.12
C VAL A 171 -4.64 -21.06 -0.54
N GLN A 172 -4.62 -19.96 0.20
CA GLN A 172 -3.70 -18.84 -0.08
C GLN A 172 -2.24 -19.27 -0.04
N LEU A 173 -1.85 -20.09 0.95
CA LEU A 173 -0.49 -20.63 1.02
C LEU A 173 -0.15 -21.50 -0.19
N ARG A 174 -1.07 -22.36 -0.64
CA ARG A 174 -0.86 -23.13 -1.88
C ARG A 174 -0.67 -22.23 -3.11
N CYS A 175 -1.49 -21.19 -3.26
CA CYS A 175 -1.33 -20.25 -4.37
C CYS A 175 0.03 -19.55 -4.31
N LEU A 176 0.47 -19.13 -3.13
CA LEU A 176 1.80 -18.53 -2.95
C LEU A 176 2.93 -19.53 -3.25
N ASP A 177 2.79 -20.79 -2.84
CA ASP A 177 3.77 -21.84 -3.15
C ASP A 177 3.86 -22.08 -4.67
N GLU A 178 2.72 -22.07 -5.37
CA GLU A 178 2.65 -22.16 -6.84
C GLU A 178 3.30 -20.93 -7.50
N GLU A 179 2.97 -19.72 -7.05
CA GLU A 179 3.59 -18.47 -7.55
C GLU A 179 5.11 -18.46 -7.33
N MET A 180 5.59 -18.95 -6.19
CA MET A 180 7.04 -19.08 -5.94
C MET A 180 7.69 -20.13 -6.83
N ALA A 181 7.01 -21.25 -7.12
CA ALA A 181 7.51 -22.27 -8.03
C ALA A 181 7.63 -21.72 -9.46
N ASP A 182 6.64 -20.97 -9.92
CA ASP A 182 6.67 -20.29 -11.22
C ASP A 182 7.80 -19.26 -11.28
N ALA A 183 7.98 -18.44 -10.24
CA ALA A 183 9.07 -17.47 -10.17
C ALA A 183 10.46 -18.12 -10.17
N LEU A 184 10.62 -19.25 -9.49
CA LEU A 184 11.87 -20.02 -9.53
C LEU A 184 12.14 -20.58 -10.92
N GLN A 185 11.11 -21.04 -11.63
CA GLN A 185 11.24 -21.55 -12.98
C GLN A 185 11.78 -20.47 -13.94
N ASP A 186 11.28 -19.23 -13.85
CA ASP A 186 11.75 -18.09 -14.64
C ASP A 186 13.23 -17.75 -14.40
N HIS A 187 13.73 -17.96 -13.18
CA HIS A 187 15.14 -17.72 -12.85
C HIS A 187 16.07 -18.88 -13.19
N THR A 188 15.54 -20.05 -13.58
CA THR A 188 16.30 -21.21 -14.05
C THR A 188 16.32 -21.34 -15.58
N LEU A 189 16.12 -20.24 -16.30
CA LEU A 189 16.35 -20.23 -17.75
C LEU A 189 17.82 -20.58 -18.03
N ASP A 190 18.01 -21.68 -18.77
CA ASP A 190 19.32 -22.12 -19.21
C ASP A 190 19.92 -21.10 -20.19
N THR A 191 20.86 -20.29 -19.71
CA THR A 191 21.58 -19.27 -20.49
C THR A 191 22.79 -19.83 -21.22
N SER A 192 23.07 -21.14 -21.16
CA SER A 192 24.28 -21.74 -21.73
C SER A 192 24.49 -21.44 -23.22
N VAL A 193 23.41 -21.33 -23.99
CA VAL A 193 23.47 -20.94 -25.41
C VAL A 193 23.94 -19.50 -25.58
N LEU A 194 23.35 -18.55 -24.85
CA LEU A 194 23.74 -17.14 -24.88
C LEU A 194 25.17 -16.93 -24.35
N GLU A 195 25.55 -17.65 -23.31
CA GLU A 195 26.92 -17.64 -22.79
C GLU A 195 27.93 -18.20 -23.81
N GLY A 196 27.51 -19.18 -24.62
CA GLY A 196 28.31 -19.70 -25.73
C GLY A 196 28.47 -18.68 -26.86
N GLU A 197 27.41 -17.98 -27.23
CA GLU A 197 27.44 -16.89 -28.22
C GLU A 197 28.32 -15.73 -27.75
N CYS A 198 28.18 -15.28 -26.49
CA CYS A 198 29.03 -14.23 -25.91
C CYS A 198 30.51 -14.63 -25.99
N ARG A 199 30.86 -15.85 -25.58
CA ARG A 199 32.24 -16.35 -25.68
C ARG A 199 32.76 -16.35 -27.11
N SER A 200 31.96 -16.80 -28.08
CA SER A 200 32.33 -16.77 -29.49
C SER A 200 32.58 -15.33 -29.98
N THR A 201 31.75 -14.37 -29.57
CA THR A 201 31.95 -12.96 -29.95
C THR A 201 33.16 -12.33 -29.26
N GLU A 202 33.46 -12.72 -28.02
CA GLU A 202 34.67 -12.31 -27.31
C GLU A 202 35.92 -12.82 -28.03
N ASP A 203 35.93 -14.10 -28.43
CA ASP A 203 37.03 -14.70 -29.20
C ASP A 203 37.23 -13.98 -30.55
N GLU A 204 36.15 -13.68 -31.27
CA GLU A 204 36.21 -12.91 -32.53
C GLU A 204 36.77 -11.49 -32.31
N LEU A 205 36.36 -10.83 -31.23
CA LEU A 205 36.81 -9.48 -30.90
C LEU A 205 38.30 -9.46 -30.54
N GLU A 206 38.78 -10.45 -29.79
CA GLU A 206 40.21 -10.63 -29.54
C GLU A 206 40.99 -10.86 -30.84
N ASP A 207 40.47 -11.70 -31.74
CA ASP A 207 41.07 -11.93 -33.06
C ASP A 207 41.17 -10.64 -33.88
N PHE A 208 40.13 -9.80 -33.86
CA PHE A 208 40.15 -8.49 -34.51
C PHE A 208 41.20 -7.57 -33.88
N GLN A 209 41.29 -7.51 -32.56
CA GLN A 209 42.30 -6.71 -31.87
C GLN A 209 43.72 -7.16 -32.21
N ARG A 210 43.98 -8.47 -32.28
CA ARG A 210 45.28 -9.01 -32.70
C ARG A 210 45.62 -8.60 -34.14
N ARG A 211 44.63 -8.62 -35.05
CA ARG A 211 44.82 -8.16 -36.45
C ARG A 211 45.07 -6.66 -36.53
N GLU A 212 44.34 -5.86 -35.75
CA GLU A 212 44.55 -4.41 -35.67
C GLU A 212 45.95 -4.08 -35.16
N GLN A 213 46.40 -4.74 -34.09
CA GLN A 213 47.76 -4.58 -33.57
C GLN A 213 48.81 -4.96 -34.62
N ALA A 214 48.65 -6.11 -35.29
CA ALA A 214 49.57 -6.53 -36.33
C ALA A 214 49.63 -5.52 -37.50
N LEU A 215 48.49 -4.95 -37.91
CA LEU A 215 48.43 -3.90 -38.93
C LEU A 215 49.12 -2.62 -38.45
N ASN A 216 48.84 -2.18 -37.22
CA ASN A 216 49.48 -1.00 -36.64
C ASN A 216 51.00 -1.16 -36.53
N ASP A 217 51.48 -2.34 -36.13
CA ASP A 217 52.92 -2.65 -36.10
C ASP A 217 53.53 -2.61 -37.51
N THR A 218 52.79 -3.07 -38.52
CA THR A 218 53.23 -3.03 -39.93
C THR A 218 53.31 -1.59 -40.44
N ILE A 219 52.31 -0.75 -40.13
CA ILE A 219 52.29 0.67 -40.47
C ILE A 219 53.42 1.42 -39.76
N ALA A 220 53.62 1.18 -38.46
CA ALA A 220 54.69 1.80 -37.69
C ALA A 220 56.08 1.39 -38.19
N SER A 221 56.22 0.18 -38.74
CA SER A 221 57.48 -0.31 -39.30
C SER A 221 57.78 0.22 -40.70
N ASP A 222 56.80 0.82 -41.40
CA ASP A 222 56.99 1.36 -42.75
C ASP A 222 57.60 2.77 -42.69
N ARG A 223 58.93 2.78 -42.68
CA ARG A 223 59.75 4.01 -42.70
C ARG A 223 59.44 4.94 -43.87
N SER A 224 58.93 4.41 -45.00
CA SER A 224 58.60 5.21 -46.18
C SER A 224 57.37 6.09 -45.96
N LEU A 225 56.41 5.64 -45.14
CA LEU A 225 55.23 6.41 -44.77
C LEU A 225 55.58 7.52 -43.79
N GLN A 226 56.44 7.21 -42.80
CA GLN A 226 56.92 8.22 -41.85
C GLN A 226 57.72 9.32 -42.56
N ASP A 227 58.65 8.95 -43.46
CA ASP A 227 59.43 9.90 -44.25
C ASP A 227 58.53 10.80 -45.13
N ARG A 228 57.44 10.25 -45.67
CA ARG A 228 56.42 11.02 -46.43
C ARG A 228 55.63 11.97 -45.55
N LEU A 229 55.28 11.57 -44.33
CA LEU A 229 54.53 12.37 -43.38
C LEU A 229 55.37 13.58 -42.91
N ASP A 230 56.63 13.34 -42.57
CA ASP A 230 57.60 14.39 -42.24
C ASP A 230 57.86 15.34 -43.43
N ALA A 231 57.90 14.82 -44.66
CA ALA A 231 58.01 15.65 -45.86
C ALA A 231 56.77 16.53 -46.08
N LEU A 232 55.59 16.02 -45.78
CA LEU A 232 54.32 16.74 -45.93
C LEU A 232 54.18 17.85 -44.88
N GLU A 233 54.58 17.60 -43.64
CA GLU A 233 54.63 18.62 -42.58
C GLU A 233 55.61 19.74 -42.92
N LYS A 234 56.78 19.41 -43.50
CA LYS A 234 57.73 20.42 -44.03
C LYS A 234 57.10 21.26 -45.14
N VAL A 235 56.35 20.65 -46.06
CA VAL A 235 55.65 21.40 -47.11
C VAL A 235 54.57 22.32 -46.52
N GLU A 236 53.81 21.86 -45.53
CA GLU A 236 52.79 22.67 -44.86
C GLU A 236 53.39 23.90 -44.15
N THR A 237 54.56 23.75 -43.51
CA THR A 237 55.25 24.90 -42.89
C THR A 237 55.73 25.92 -43.92
N VAL A 238 56.22 25.47 -45.07
CA VAL A 238 56.62 26.34 -46.19
C VAL A 238 55.39 27.04 -46.78
N GLU A 239 54.27 26.33 -46.95
CA GLU A 239 53.03 26.91 -47.46
C GLU A 239 52.53 28.04 -46.55
N LYS A 240 52.54 27.84 -45.24
CA LYS A 240 52.19 28.88 -44.24
C LYS A 240 53.11 30.10 -44.31
N MET A 241 54.41 29.90 -44.52
CA MET A 241 55.36 31.00 -44.73
C MET A 241 55.05 31.80 -45.99
N ILE A 242 54.80 31.11 -47.12
CA ILE A 242 54.47 31.76 -48.39
C ILE A 242 53.16 32.54 -48.27
N THR A 243 52.15 31.99 -47.59
CA THR A 243 50.88 32.72 -47.40
C THR A 243 51.07 33.99 -46.58
N ALA A 244 51.90 33.95 -45.54
CA ALA A 244 52.25 35.13 -44.75
C ALA A 244 52.98 36.18 -45.61
N GLU A 245 53.97 35.78 -46.40
CA GLU A 245 54.70 36.69 -47.29
C GLU A 245 53.78 37.31 -48.36
N ILE A 246 52.88 36.53 -48.96
CA ILE A 246 51.89 37.03 -49.92
C ILE A 246 51.01 38.11 -49.26
N SER A 247 50.57 37.90 -48.02
CA SER A 247 49.72 38.86 -47.30
C SER A 247 50.45 40.18 -47.01
N GLU A 248 51.73 40.13 -46.67
CA GLU A 248 52.57 41.31 -46.45
C GLU A 248 52.75 42.10 -47.74
N ARG A 249 53.09 41.41 -48.84
CA ARG A 249 53.25 42.04 -50.16
C ARG A 249 51.96 42.67 -50.68
N GLN A 250 50.81 42.05 -50.41
CA GLN A 250 49.51 42.62 -50.76
C GLN A 250 49.23 43.91 -49.98
N SER A 251 49.50 43.91 -48.67
CA SER A 251 49.37 45.11 -47.82
C SER A 251 50.27 46.25 -48.31
N ASP A 252 51.52 45.96 -48.66
CA ASP A 252 52.44 46.95 -49.22
C ASP A 252 51.95 47.50 -50.57
N ALA A 253 51.48 46.64 -51.45
CA ALA A 253 50.93 47.05 -52.74
C ALA A 253 49.71 47.97 -52.56
N ASP A 254 48.79 47.64 -51.65
CA ASP A 254 47.62 48.46 -51.35
C ASP A 254 48.01 49.82 -50.77
N ALA A 255 49.03 49.87 -49.91
CA ALA A 255 49.56 51.13 -49.38
C ALA A 255 50.16 52.02 -50.49
N VAL A 256 50.89 51.43 -51.45
CA VAL A 256 51.42 52.16 -52.61
C VAL A 256 50.29 52.66 -53.51
N TYR A 257 49.28 51.83 -53.81
CA TYR A 257 48.12 52.24 -54.59
C TYR A 257 47.33 53.37 -53.93
N LYS A 258 47.19 53.34 -52.60
CA LYS A 258 46.53 54.41 -51.84
C LYS A 258 47.30 55.73 -51.96
N ARG A 259 48.63 55.72 -51.75
CA ARG A 259 49.47 56.91 -51.94
C ARG A 259 49.41 57.46 -53.37
N LEU A 260 49.39 56.57 -54.37
CA LEU A 260 49.26 56.98 -55.76
C LEU A 260 47.91 57.65 -56.05
N ARG A 261 46.82 57.12 -55.49
CA ARG A 261 45.48 57.74 -55.60
C ARG A 261 45.45 59.12 -54.95
N GLU A 262 46.01 59.26 -53.74
CA GLU A 262 46.09 60.55 -53.04
C GLU A 262 46.88 61.57 -53.87
N ALA A 263 48.08 61.22 -54.35
CA ALA A 263 48.88 62.08 -55.21
C ALA A 263 48.15 62.46 -56.52
N LYS A 264 47.36 61.54 -57.10
CA LYS A 264 46.57 61.85 -58.30
C LYS A 264 45.42 62.81 -58.03
N VAL A 265 44.80 62.74 -56.84
CA VAL A 265 43.79 63.72 -56.40
C VAL A 265 44.43 65.10 -56.23
N ASP A 266 45.62 65.17 -55.63
CA ASP A 266 46.37 66.42 -55.47
C ASP A 266 46.76 67.03 -56.84
N GLU A 267 47.16 66.20 -57.81
CA GLU A 267 47.43 66.65 -59.18
C GLU A 267 46.19 67.23 -59.87
N ILE A 268 45.03 66.56 -59.76
CA ILE A 268 43.77 67.02 -60.36
C ILE A 268 43.28 68.33 -59.71
N THR A 269 43.40 68.46 -58.39
CA THR A 269 43.02 69.69 -57.68
C THR A 269 43.94 70.84 -58.08
N GLY A 270 45.25 70.62 -58.16
CA GLY A 270 46.21 71.60 -58.67
C GLY A 270 45.92 72.02 -60.11
N GLN A 271 45.54 71.10 -61.00
CA GLN A 271 45.12 71.44 -62.38
C GLN A 271 43.88 72.33 -62.41
N ARG A 272 42.87 72.05 -61.58
CA ARG A 272 41.66 72.89 -61.51
C ARG A 272 41.94 74.29 -60.98
N GLU A 273 42.82 74.41 -60.00
CA GLU A 273 43.26 75.71 -59.48
C GLU A 273 44.02 76.51 -60.55
N LEU A 274 44.87 75.84 -61.34
CA LEU A 274 45.56 76.43 -62.47
C LEU A 274 44.57 76.93 -63.54
N GLU A 275 43.60 76.11 -63.93
CA GLU A 275 42.55 76.48 -64.89
C GLU A 275 41.71 77.65 -64.38
N ALA A 276 41.33 77.65 -63.10
CA ALA A 276 40.60 78.76 -62.48
C ALA A 276 41.41 80.06 -62.47
N ALA A 277 42.72 79.99 -62.20
CA ALA A 277 43.62 81.13 -62.28
C ALA A 277 43.77 81.64 -63.71
N GLN A 278 43.90 80.75 -64.70
CA GLN A 278 43.94 81.11 -66.12
C GLN A 278 42.65 81.80 -66.56
N ALA A 279 41.47 81.30 -66.19
CA ALA A 279 40.20 81.93 -66.49
C ALA A 279 40.06 83.31 -65.83
N ALA A 280 40.57 83.48 -64.60
CA ALA A 280 40.61 84.78 -63.93
C ALA A 280 41.53 85.78 -64.66
N VAL A 281 42.67 85.31 -65.17
CA VAL A 281 43.58 86.11 -66.01
C VAL A 281 42.90 86.51 -67.32
N GLU A 282 42.27 85.58 -68.05
CA GLU A 282 41.53 85.91 -69.28
C GLU A 282 40.43 86.96 -69.03
N LYS A 283 39.71 86.85 -67.92
CA LYS A 283 38.68 87.83 -67.55
C LYS A 283 39.27 89.22 -67.30
N LEU A 284 40.43 89.29 -66.63
CA LEU A 284 41.16 90.55 -66.43
C LEU A 284 41.68 91.12 -67.75
N GLU A 285 42.18 90.27 -68.65
CA GLU A 285 42.61 90.68 -69.99
C GLU A 285 41.45 91.23 -70.83
N GLN A 286 40.29 90.58 -70.81
CA GLN A 286 39.08 91.10 -71.45
C GLN A 286 38.65 92.45 -70.85
N HIS A 287 38.75 92.61 -69.54
CA HIS A 287 38.48 93.89 -68.88
C HIS A 287 39.46 94.99 -69.30
N LEU A 288 40.73 94.66 -69.50
CA LEU A 288 41.73 95.59 -70.04
C LEU A 288 41.41 95.99 -71.49
N VAL A 289 40.92 95.06 -72.31
CA VAL A 289 40.49 95.35 -73.69
C VAL A 289 39.28 96.29 -73.70
N THR A 290 38.27 96.06 -72.85
CA THR A 290 37.11 96.97 -72.75
C THR A 290 37.53 98.35 -72.26
N VAL A 291 38.39 98.45 -71.23
CA VAL A 291 38.88 99.74 -70.74
C VAL A 291 39.71 100.48 -71.81
N ARG A 292 40.47 99.75 -72.63
CA ARG A 292 41.16 100.35 -73.79
C ARG A 292 40.17 100.82 -74.85
N GLY A 293 39.13 100.04 -75.14
CA GLY A 293 38.04 100.45 -76.05
C GLY A 293 37.34 101.72 -75.57
N ASP A 294 37.00 101.80 -74.28
CA ASP A 294 36.38 103.00 -73.68
C ASP A 294 37.31 104.22 -73.78
N CYS A 295 38.62 104.04 -73.55
CA CYS A 295 39.62 105.08 -73.76
C CYS A 295 39.69 105.52 -75.23
N ASP A 296 39.68 104.59 -76.18
CA ASP A 296 39.74 104.88 -77.61
C ASP A 296 38.46 105.58 -78.10
N GLU A 297 37.29 105.20 -77.60
CA GLU A 297 36.01 105.89 -77.87
C GLU A 297 36.00 107.31 -77.30
N GLN A 298 36.47 107.52 -76.07
CA GLN A 298 36.63 108.88 -75.53
C GLN A 298 37.62 109.72 -76.38
N THR A 299 38.67 109.09 -76.90
CA THR A 299 39.64 109.74 -77.79
C THR A 299 39.01 110.11 -79.15
N GLN A 300 38.14 109.26 -79.70
CA GLN A 300 37.41 109.55 -80.94
C GLN A 300 36.30 110.60 -80.78
N ILE A 301 35.62 110.64 -79.63
CA ILE A 301 34.65 111.70 -79.30
C ILE A 301 35.37 113.05 -79.21
N ALA A 302 36.57 113.09 -78.62
CA ALA A 302 37.40 114.29 -78.58
C ALA A 302 37.86 114.77 -79.98
N LEU A 303 38.07 113.84 -80.93
CA LEU A 303 38.48 114.16 -82.31
C LEU A 303 37.34 114.66 -83.21
N LYS A 304 36.07 114.27 -82.97
CA LYS A 304 34.90 114.65 -83.79
C LYS A 304 34.35 116.05 -83.49
N LEU A 305 34.76 116.69 -82.40
CA LEU A 305 34.23 117.98 -81.94
C LEU A 305 35.02 119.23 -82.40
N GLY A 306 35.79 119.13 -83.49
CA GLY A 306 36.18 120.31 -84.28
C GLY A 306 36.76 121.48 -83.48
N GLY A 307 37.86 121.24 -82.76
CA GLY A 307 38.69 122.27 -82.16
C GLY A 307 40.01 121.67 -81.70
N LYS A 308 41.15 122.14 -82.25
CA LYS A 308 42.50 121.77 -81.80
C LYS A 308 42.58 121.92 -80.27
N PRO A 309 42.72 120.84 -79.48
CA PRO A 309 42.80 120.98 -78.05
C PRO A 309 44.23 121.29 -77.67
N ALA A 310 44.38 122.40 -76.95
CA ALA A 310 45.61 122.85 -76.34
C ALA A 310 46.21 121.77 -75.41
N GLU A 311 47.54 121.79 -75.32
CA GLU A 311 48.31 121.10 -74.29
C GLU A 311 47.67 121.28 -72.92
N VAL A 312 47.28 120.17 -72.28
CA VAL A 312 46.96 120.14 -70.86
C VAL A 312 48.07 119.41 -70.14
N ASN A 313 48.89 120.20 -69.46
CA ASN A 313 49.87 119.76 -68.47
C ASN A 313 49.18 119.19 -67.20
N PRO A 314 49.88 118.36 -66.40
CA PRO A 314 49.29 117.28 -65.59
C PRO A 314 48.82 117.69 -64.18
N PRO A 315 47.97 116.88 -63.51
CA PRO A 315 47.64 117.06 -62.09
C PRO A 315 48.71 116.51 -61.14
N ALA A 316 49.17 117.36 -60.21
CA ALA A 316 50.26 117.11 -59.26
C ALA A 316 50.06 115.95 -58.24
N HIS A 317 48.88 115.33 -58.18
CA HIS A 317 48.60 114.22 -57.26
C HIS A 317 49.05 112.84 -57.80
N CYS A 318 49.10 112.67 -59.13
CA CYS A 318 49.39 111.36 -59.74
C CYS A 318 50.90 111.03 -59.76
N ASN A 319 51.78 112.01 -59.97
CA ASN A 319 53.23 111.74 -59.98
C ASN A 319 53.82 111.43 -58.60
N LYS A 320 53.21 111.90 -57.50
CA LYS A 320 53.61 111.45 -56.15
C LYS A 320 53.31 109.97 -55.93
N ARG A 321 52.27 109.40 -56.54
CA ARG A 321 51.99 107.95 -56.43
C ARG A 321 52.88 107.11 -57.35
N ILE A 322 53.21 107.59 -58.54
CA ILE A 322 54.10 106.88 -59.49
C ILE A 322 55.55 106.85 -58.97
N GLN A 323 56.08 107.96 -58.45
CA GLN A 323 57.42 107.97 -57.85
C GLN A 323 57.52 107.17 -56.53
N THR A 324 56.41 106.95 -55.83
CA THR A 324 56.39 106.15 -54.59
C THR A 324 56.37 104.65 -54.88
N VAL A 325 55.91 104.22 -56.05
CA VAL A 325 55.88 102.80 -56.48
C VAL A 325 57.12 102.42 -57.29
N GLU A 326 57.71 103.33 -58.07
CA GLU A 326 58.90 103.03 -58.88
C GLU A 326 60.17 102.76 -58.05
N ARG A 327 60.35 103.42 -56.91
CA ARG A 327 61.53 103.17 -56.05
C ARG A 327 61.55 101.77 -55.41
N PRO A 328 60.46 101.22 -54.86
CA PRO A 328 60.46 99.84 -54.39
C PRO A 328 60.49 98.81 -55.53
N LEU A 329 59.86 99.06 -56.69
CA LEU A 329 59.89 98.12 -57.82
C LEU A 329 61.27 98.01 -58.48
N ALA A 330 62.00 99.13 -58.64
CA ALA A 330 63.39 99.09 -59.12
C ALA A 330 64.33 98.41 -58.11
N ARG A 331 64.06 98.52 -56.79
CA ARG A 331 64.81 97.75 -55.77
C ARG A 331 64.52 96.25 -55.83
N VAL A 332 63.28 95.84 -56.10
CA VAL A 332 62.93 94.42 -56.22
C VAL A 332 63.45 93.83 -57.54
N GLN A 333 63.35 94.56 -58.66
CA GLN A 333 63.92 94.11 -59.94
C GLN A 333 65.45 93.99 -59.90
N ASN A 334 66.18 94.94 -59.29
CA ASN A 334 67.63 94.82 -59.14
C ASN A 334 68.05 93.76 -58.10
N ASN A 335 67.20 93.46 -57.10
CA ASN A 335 67.49 92.37 -56.16
C ASN A 335 67.22 90.97 -56.74
N VAL A 336 66.30 90.83 -57.70
CA VAL A 336 65.90 89.50 -58.24
C VAL A 336 66.69 89.11 -59.49
N TYR A 337 67.16 90.05 -60.32
CA TYR A 337 67.93 89.74 -61.53
C TYR A 337 69.46 89.76 -61.37
N GLY A 338 69.98 90.00 -60.15
CA GLY A 338 71.42 90.09 -59.86
C GLY A 338 71.99 89.09 -58.84
N LEU A 339 71.16 88.21 -58.26
CA LEU A 339 71.59 87.26 -57.21
C LEU A 339 71.71 85.83 -57.77
N SER A 340 72.76 85.13 -57.35
CA SER A 340 72.95 83.71 -57.67
C SER A 340 71.95 82.82 -56.90
N LEU A 341 71.59 81.64 -57.44
CA LEU A 341 70.65 80.68 -56.81
C LEU A 341 71.00 80.34 -55.35
N SER A 342 72.28 80.35 -54.99
CA SER A 342 72.77 80.13 -53.62
C SER A 342 72.43 81.27 -52.65
N GLU A 343 72.41 82.51 -53.12
CA GLU A 343 72.08 83.70 -52.30
C GLU A 343 70.57 83.87 -52.14
N LEU A 344 69.77 83.44 -53.13
CA LEU A 344 68.32 83.40 -53.03
C LEU A 344 67.85 82.37 -51.99
N LYS A 345 68.50 81.19 -51.94
CA LYS A 345 68.17 80.13 -50.96
C LYS A 345 68.45 80.57 -49.52
N THR A 346 69.57 81.25 -49.29
CA THR A 346 69.90 81.78 -47.96
C THR A 346 68.98 82.93 -47.53
N GLN A 347 68.53 83.78 -48.45
CA GLN A 347 67.49 84.79 -48.13
C GLN A 347 66.11 84.16 -47.86
N MET A 348 65.74 83.08 -48.56
CA MET A 348 64.50 82.36 -48.31
C MET A 348 64.51 81.73 -46.91
N GLU A 349 65.61 81.10 -46.50
CA GLU A 349 65.77 80.55 -45.14
C GLU A 349 65.71 81.64 -44.05
N VAL A 350 66.28 82.83 -44.31
CA VAL A 350 66.19 83.98 -43.38
C VAL A 350 64.78 84.57 -43.31
N GLN A 351 64.04 84.60 -44.43
CA GLN A 351 62.64 85.04 -44.44
C GLN A 351 61.71 84.02 -43.77
N GLU A 352 61.90 82.72 -43.99
CA GLU A 352 61.17 81.67 -43.27
C GLU A 352 61.41 81.75 -41.76
N ALA A 353 62.64 82.03 -41.33
CA ALA A 353 62.95 82.24 -39.92
C ALA A 353 62.23 83.46 -39.33
N LYS A 354 62.18 84.59 -40.04
CA LYS A 354 61.45 85.80 -39.62
C LYS A 354 59.93 85.62 -39.62
N TYR A 355 59.38 84.85 -40.56
CA TYR A 355 57.96 84.55 -40.60
C TYR A 355 57.54 83.62 -39.46
N ARG A 356 58.37 82.62 -39.12
CA ARG A 356 58.18 81.79 -37.92
C ARG A 356 58.25 82.60 -36.63
N GLN A 357 59.07 83.65 -36.57
CA GLN A 357 59.18 84.55 -35.41
C GLN A 357 57.98 85.50 -35.26
N ASN A 358 57.40 85.97 -36.37
CA ASN A 358 56.22 86.85 -36.36
C ASN A 358 54.88 86.09 -36.33
N SER A 359 54.88 84.76 -36.47
CA SER A 359 53.71 83.88 -36.32
C SER A 359 53.52 83.38 -34.86
N GLN A 360 54.33 83.86 -33.91
CA GLN A 360 54.24 83.54 -32.48
C GLN A 360 53.86 84.76 -31.61
N LEU A 361 53.27 85.80 -32.22
CA LEU A 361 52.49 86.87 -31.61
C LEU A 361 51.12 86.87 -32.27
#